data_AF-A0A1J1A9J5-F1
#
_entry.id   AF-A0A1J1A9J5-F1
#
_cell.length_a   1.000
_cell.length_b   1.000
_cell.length_c   1.000
_cell.angle_alpha   90.00
_cell.angle_beta   90.00
_cell.angle_gamma   90.00
#
_symmetry.space_group_name_H-M   'P 1'
#
loop_
_entity.id
_entity.type
_entity.pdbx_description
1 polymer ?
#
loop_
_entity_poly.entity_id
_entity_poly.type
_entity_poly.pdbx_seq_one_letter_code
_entity_poly.pdbx_strand_id
1 'polypeptide(L)'
;MIHMSHESEKTYSESVEMYLKEIYLLSRDGDPASTGAIADRLGVSPPSVTDRLNHLTELGLVTYEKHRGASLTERGTEEAVALLRKHCRIERFLVQELGVTEGFHEEACRLEHALSDEVAARLDRFVDLPDDCPDCYDPEAQHCTHLSP
;
A
#
# COMPACT_ATOMS: atom_id res chain seq x y z
N MET A 1 17.42 15.41 -29.96
CA MET A 1 17.24 15.71 -28.53
C MET A 1 15.83 15.29 -28.15
N ILE A 2 15.67 14.12 -27.55
CA ILE A 2 14.40 13.76 -26.93
C ILE A 2 14.56 14.12 -25.47
N HIS A 3 13.87 15.18 -25.05
CA HIS A 3 13.74 15.55 -23.66
C HIS A 3 12.83 14.49 -23.02
N MET A 4 13.42 13.48 -22.40
CA MET A 4 12.69 12.52 -21.56
C MET A 4 12.57 13.14 -20.16
N SER A 5 11.62 14.07 -20.01
CA SER A 5 11.14 14.49 -18.70
C SER A 5 9.93 13.65 -18.35
N HIS A 6 10.15 12.53 -17.68
CA HIS A 6 9.11 11.89 -16.88
C HIS A 6 9.74 11.22 -15.66
N GLU A 7 10.39 12.02 -14.82
CA GLU A 7 10.47 11.66 -13.40
C GLU A 7 9.03 11.72 -12.88
N SER A 8 8.44 10.55 -12.67
CA SER A 8 7.22 10.41 -11.86
C SER A 8 7.58 10.91 -10.46
N GLU A 9 7.23 12.15 -10.13
CA GLU A 9 7.49 12.71 -8.81
C GLU A 9 6.79 11.84 -7.75
N LYS A 10 7.57 11.38 -6.77
CA LYS A 10 7.07 10.69 -5.59
C LYS A 10 6.15 11.66 -4.84
N THR A 11 4.84 11.46 -4.96
CA THR A 11 3.84 12.45 -4.52
C THR A 11 3.71 12.47 -2.99
N TYR A 12 3.98 11.34 -2.32
CA TYR A 12 3.89 11.22 -0.87
C TYR A 12 5.13 10.55 -0.26
N SER A 13 5.40 10.84 1.01
CA SER A 13 6.44 10.10 1.74
C SER A 13 6.02 8.65 1.93
N GLU A 14 7.00 7.74 2.04
CA GLU A 14 6.77 6.33 2.38
C GLU A 14 5.90 6.15 3.64
N SER A 15 6.11 6.98 4.67
CA SER A 15 5.26 6.96 5.86
C SER A 15 3.80 7.31 5.58
N VAL A 16 3.48 8.11 4.58
CA VAL A 16 2.08 8.41 4.21
C VAL A 16 1.51 7.22 3.46
N GLU A 17 2.26 6.70 2.48
CA GLU A 17 1.89 5.53 1.67
C GLU A 17 1.55 4.33 2.55
N MET A 18 2.38 4.02 3.54
CA MET A 18 2.15 2.93 4.50
C MET A 18 0.86 3.12 5.31
N TYR A 19 0.55 4.34 5.76
CA TYR A 19 -0.70 4.59 6.48
C TYR A 19 -1.92 4.37 5.57
N LEU A 20 -1.87 4.79 4.31
CA LEU A 20 -2.98 4.59 3.38
C LEU A 20 -3.23 3.09 3.13
N LYS A 21 -2.17 2.30 2.93
CA LYS A 21 -2.28 0.83 2.81
C LYS A 21 -2.93 0.21 4.05
N GLU A 22 -2.44 0.53 5.24
CA GLU A 22 -2.97 -0.07 6.47
C GLU A 22 -4.41 0.36 6.76
N ILE A 23 -4.76 1.63 6.51
CA ILE A 23 -6.14 2.08 6.66
C ILE A 23 -7.04 1.36 5.65
N TYR A 24 -6.60 1.20 4.39
CA TYR A 24 -7.35 0.43 3.40
C TYR A 24 -7.62 -0.98 3.91
N LEU A 25 -6.56 -1.71 4.28
CA LEU A 25 -6.64 -3.12 4.71
C LEU A 25 -7.50 -3.29 5.98
N LEU A 26 -7.38 -2.38 6.94
CA LEU A 26 -8.16 -2.42 8.19
C LEU A 26 -9.63 -2.01 8.02
N SER A 27 -9.99 -1.29 6.96
CA SER A 27 -11.35 -0.78 6.73
C SER A 27 -12.13 -1.50 5.64
N ARG A 28 -11.60 -2.62 5.12
CA ARG A 28 -12.23 -3.40 4.03
C ARG A 28 -13.62 -3.93 4.37
N ASP A 29 -13.88 -4.22 5.64
CA ASP A 29 -15.17 -4.71 6.11
C ASP A 29 -16.19 -3.57 6.35
N GLY A 30 -15.82 -2.32 6.04
CA GLY A 30 -16.68 -1.14 6.12
C GLY A 30 -16.59 -0.37 7.44
N ASP A 31 -15.90 -0.92 8.45
CA ASP A 31 -15.64 -0.22 9.71
C ASP A 31 -14.41 0.69 9.62
N PRO A 32 -14.40 1.88 10.25
CA PRO A 32 -13.21 2.72 10.29
C PRO A 32 -12.02 2.03 10.97
N ALA A 33 -10.82 2.25 10.44
CA ALA A 33 -9.59 1.74 11.00
C ALA A 33 -9.30 2.44 12.35
N SER A 34 -9.30 1.68 13.44
CA SER A 34 -9.03 2.23 14.77
C SER A 34 -7.57 2.69 14.90
N THR A 35 -7.33 3.76 15.67
CA THR A 35 -5.97 4.26 15.96
C THR A 35 -5.07 3.17 16.55
N GLY A 36 -5.62 2.29 17.40
CA GLY A 36 -4.89 1.17 17.99
C GLY A 36 -4.46 0.14 16.95
N ALA A 37 -5.40 -0.29 16.09
CA ALA A 37 -5.08 -1.26 15.03
C ALA A 37 -4.04 -0.71 14.04
N ILE A 38 -4.12 0.57 13.67
CA ILE A 38 -3.11 1.21 12.82
C ILE A 38 -1.74 1.26 13.52
N ALA A 39 -1.73 1.57 14.82
CA ALA A 39 -0.50 1.61 15.63
C ALA A 39 0.17 0.23 15.68
N ASP A 40 -0.62 -0.82 15.90
CA ASP A 40 -0.13 -2.20 15.97
C ASP A 40 0.44 -2.66 14.62
N ARG A 41 -0.29 -2.43 13.51
CA ARG A 41 0.16 -2.77 12.15
C ARG A 41 1.47 -2.10 11.75
N LEU A 42 1.63 -0.82 12.10
CA LEU A 42 2.78 -0.02 11.71
C LEU A 42 3.92 -0.03 12.75
N GLY A 43 3.73 -0.66 13.91
CA GLY A 43 4.73 -0.67 14.99
C GLY A 43 5.06 0.73 15.54
N VAL A 44 4.07 1.63 15.60
CA VAL A 44 4.24 3.02 16.06
C VAL A 44 3.34 3.32 17.26
N SER A 45 3.57 4.46 17.92
CA SER A 45 2.73 4.83 19.08
C SER A 45 1.35 5.38 18.66
N PRO A 46 0.27 5.16 19.43
CA PRO A 46 -1.05 5.74 19.14
C PRO A 46 -1.07 7.27 19.03
N PRO A 47 -0.28 8.05 19.81
CA PRO A 47 -0.12 9.48 19.58
C PRO A 47 0.47 9.79 18.19
N SER A 48 1.51 9.04 17.76
CA SER A 48 2.08 9.20 16.41
C SER A 48 1.06 8.93 15.31
N VAL A 49 0.19 7.93 15.50
CA VAL A 49 -0.91 7.66 14.57
C VAL A 49 -1.88 8.83 14.54
N THR A 50 -2.27 9.36 15.70
CA THR A 50 -3.20 10.50 15.78
C THR A 50 -2.64 11.73 15.03
N ASP A 51 -1.38 12.06 15.26
CA ASP A 51 -0.70 13.16 14.58
C ASP A 51 -0.68 12.94 13.05
N ARG A 52 -0.39 11.72 12.61
CA ARG A 52 -0.39 11.39 11.18
C ARG A 52 -1.80 11.43 10.57
N LEU A 53 -2.82 10.94 11.27
CA LEU A 53 -4.21 10.96 10.80
C LEU A 53 -4.74 12.39 10.64
N ASN A 54 -4.37 13.31 11.54
CA ASN A 54 -4.66 14.73 11.39
C ASN A 54 -4.01 15.28 10.11
N HIS A 55 -2.74 14.99 9.88
CA HIS A 55 -2.04 15.40 8.66
C HIS A 55 -2.67 14.83 7.38
N LEU A 56 -3.05 13.54 7.37
CA LEU A 56 -3.73 12.92 6.24
C LEU A 56 -5.13 13.52 5.98
N THR A 57 -5.79 14.00 7.03
CA THR A 57 -7.05 14.73 6.92
C THR A 57 -6.84 16.10 6.26
N GLU A 58 -5.77 16.81 6.62
CA GLU A 58 -5.39 18.07 5.96
C GLU A 58 -5.06 17.90 4.47
N LEU A 59 -4.46 16.76 4.10
CA LEU A 59 -4.20 16.39 2.70
C LEU A 59 -5.47 15.97 1.94
N GLY A 60 -6.59 15.78 2.63
CA GLY A 60 -7.85 15.31 2.06
C GLY A 60 -7.79 13.85 1.61
N LEU A 61 -6.98 13.03 2.26
CA LEU A 61 -6.82 11.60 1.97
C LEU A 61 -7.65 10.73 2.92
N VAL A 62 -7.86 11.20 4.15
CA VAL A 62 -8.55 10.46 5.21
C VAL A 62 -9.64 11.33 5.85
N THR A 63 -10.74 10.70 6.27
CA THR A 63 -11.67 11.26 7.26
C THR A 63 -11.37 10.64 8.62
N TYR A 64 -10.87 11.45 9.57
CA TYR A 64 -10.54 10.99 10.92
C TYR A 64 -11.53 11.56 11.95
N GLU A 65 -12.11 10.66 12.75
CA GLU A 65 -12.94 11.00 13.90
C GLU A 65 -12.35 10.41 15.18
N LYS A 66 -12.11 11.28 16.17
CA LYS A 66 -11.63 10.85 17.49
C LYS A 66 -12.57 9.78 18.06
N HIS A 67 -11.99 8.71 18.59
CA HIS A 67 -12.67 7.51 19.13
C HIS A 67 -13.37 6.61 18.10
N ARG A 68 -13.63 7.06 16.86
CA ARG A 68 -14.16 6.19 15.80
C ARG A 68 -13.06 5.58 14.94
N GLY A 69 -11.99 6.32 14.67
CA GLY A 69 -10.93 5.87 13.77
C GLY A 69 -10.92 6.65 12.45
N ALA A 70 -10.30 6.06 11.44
CA ALA A 70 -10.04 6.67 10.15
C ALA A 70 -10.66 5.86 9.02
N SER A 71 -11.25 6.56 8.05
CA SER A 71 -11.68 5.99 6.77
C SER A 71 -11.01 6.74 5.63
N LEU A 72 -10.65 6.04 4.56
CA LEU A 72 -10.13 6.69 3.37
C LEU A 72 -11.23 7.52 2.69
N THR A 73 -10.83 8.68 2.18
CA THR A 73 -11.62 9.39 1.17
C THR A 73 -11.49 8.67 -0.18
N GLU A 74 -12.29 9.05 -1.18
CA GLU A 74 -12.14 8.51 -2.54
C GLU A 74 -10.70 8.63 -3.07
N ARG A 75 -10.09 9.82 -2.91
CA ARG A 75 -8.68 10.04 -3.28
C ARG A 75 -7.73 9.15 -2.47
N GLY A 76 -7.93 9.03 -1.17
CA GLY A 76 -7.10 8.14 -0.33
C GLY A 76 -7.21 6.67 -0.74
N THR A 77 -8.40 6.23 -1.16
CA THR A 77 -8.65 4.88 -1.65
C THR A 77 -7.94 4.62 -2.97
N GLU A 78 -7.99 5.56 -3.93
CA GLU A 78 -7.27 5.45 -5.20
C GLU A 78 -5.76 5.26 -4.98
N GLU A 79 -5.16 6.07 -4.10
CA GLU A 79 -3.74 6.00 -3.75
C GLU A 79 -3.39 4.67 -3.06
N ALA A 80 -4.18 4.25 -2.06
CA ALA A 80 -3.96 2.99 -1.35
C ALA A 80 -4.05 1.77 -2.29
N VAL A 81 -5.05 1.76 -3.18
CA VAL A 81 -5.25 0.69 -4.17
C VAL A 81 -4.10 0.63 -5.16
N ALA A 82 -3.62 1.79 -5.65
CA ALA A 82 -2.48 1.85 -6.55
C ALA A 82 -1.21 1.28 -5.89
N LEU A 83 -0.95 1.66 -4.64
CA LEU A 83 0.19 1.16 -3.85
C LEU A 83 0.09 -0.35 -3.62
N LEU A 84 -1.07 -0.86 -3.18
CA LEU A 84 -1.25 -2.30 -2.95
C LEU A 84 -1.14 -3.13 -4.23
N ARG A 85 -1.64 -2.63 -5.36
CA ARG A 85 -1.46 -3.31 -6.66
C ARG A 85 -0.01 -3.34 -7.09
N LYS A 86 0.72 -2.25 -6.86
CA LYS A 86 2.17 -2.17 -7.12
C LYS A 86 2.94 -3.17 -6.24
N HIS A 87 2.60 -3.24 -4.94
CA HIS A 87 3.13 -4.23 -4.01
C HIS A 87 2.92 -5.65 -4.54
N CYS A 88 1.65 -6.02 -4.80
CA CYS A 88 1.27 -7.36 -5.25
C CYS A 88 1.99 -7.76 -6.55
N ARG A 89 2.22 -6.81 -7.45
CA ARG A 89 2.91 -7.06 -8.71
C ARG A 89 4.39 -7.36 -8.50
N ILE A 90 5.05 -6.58 -7.65
CA ILE A 90 6.45 -6.80 -7.31
C ILE A 90 6.60 -8.13 -6.57
N GLU A 91 5.73 -8.40 -5.59
CA GLU A 91 5.68 -9.65 -4.83
C GLU A 91 5.61 -10.87 -5.76
N ARG A 92 4.65 -10.87 -6.70
CA ARG A 92 4.49 -11.95 -7.67
C ARG A 92 5.70 -12.08 -8.58
N PHE A 93 6.28 -10.98 -9.04
CA PHE A 93 7.48 -11.01 -9.87
C PHE A 93 8.67 -11.63 -9.12
N LEU A 94 8.88 -11.24 -7.86
CA LEU A 94 9.93 -11.80 -7.01
C LEU A 94 9.77 -13.33 -6.84
N VAL A 95 8.55 -13.78 -6.58
CA VAL A 95 8.27 -15.21 -6.34
C VAL A 95 8.31 -16.02 -7.64
N GLN A 96 7.51 -15.62 -8.65
CA GLN A 96 7.23 -16.45 -9.82
C GLN A 96 8.36 -16.43 -10.85
N GLU A 97 9.01 -15.27 -11.03
CA GLU A 97 10.01 -15.10 -12.08
C GLU A 97 11.44 -15.19 -11.55
N LEU A 98 11.67 -14.71 -10.32
CA LEU A 98 13.00 -14.72 -9.70
C LEU A 98 13.19 -15.87 -8.69
N GLY A 99 12.12 -16.57 -8.30
CA GLY A 99 12.21 -17.70 -7.36
C GLY A 99 12.58 -17.30 -5.93
N VAL A 100 12.28 -16.06 -5.52
CA VAL A 100 12.55 -15.57 -4.16
C VAL A 100 11.46 -16.07 -3.22
N THR A 101 11.78 -17.03 -2.37
CA THR A 101 10.81 -17.67 -1.45
C THR A 101 10.87 -17.15 -0.02
N GLU A 102 11.96 -16.49 0.38
CA GLU A 102 12.16 -15.93 1.71
C GLU A 102 12.32 -14.41 1.61
N GLY A 103 11.67 -13.67 2.51
CA GLY A 103 11.81 -12.21 2.58
C GLY A 103 11.20 -11.43 1.40
N PHE A 104 10.40 -12.10 0.56
CA PHE A 104 9.84 -11.48 -0.65
C PHE A 104 8.87 -10.35 -0.30
N HIS A 105 8.14 -10.44 0.82
CA HIS A 105 7.23 -9.41 1.29
C HIS A 105 7.98 -8.13 1.67
N GLU A 106 9.02 -8.24 2.49
CA GLU A 106 9.83 -7.11 2.93
C GLU A 106 10.58 -6.47 1.75
N GLU A 107 11.02 -7.28 0.79
CA GLU A 107 11.64 -6.77 -0.44
C GLU A 107 10.61 -6.03 -1.31
N ALA A 108 9.42 -6.61 -1.52
CA ALA A 108 8.34 -5.95 -2.25
C ALA A 108 7.93 -4.62 -1.61
N CYS A 109 7.83 -4.58 -0.28
CA CYS A 109 7.51 -3.38 0.48
C CYS A 109 8.58 -2.29 0.28
N ARG A 110 9.87 -2.62 0.22
CA ARG A 110 10.91 -1.61 -0.07
C ARG A 110 10.85 -1.12 -1.51
N LEU A 111 10.59 -2.04 -2.44
CA LEU A 111 10.60 -1.73 -3.87
C LEU A 111 9.39 -0.91 -4.32
N GLU A 112 8.21 -1.10 -3.72
CA GLU A 112 7.00 -0.37 -4.13
C GLU A 112 7.15 1.16 -3.97
N HIS A 113 7.92 1.60 -2.97
CA HIS A 113 8.19 3.01 -2.68
C HIS A 113 9.37 3.58 -3.48
N ALA A 114 10.17 2.73 -4.11
CA ALA A 114 11.40 3.08 -4.81
C ALA A 114 11.25 3.04 -6.33
N LEU A 115 10.45 2.11 -6.85
CA LEU A 115 10.19 1.99 -8.28
C LEU A 115 9.24 3.10 -8.74
N SER A 116 9.46 3.63 -9.94
CA SER A 116 8.43 4.45 -10.59
C SER A 116 7.25 3.59 -11.01
N ASP A 117 6.08 4.19 -11.14
CA ASP A 117 4.89 3.47 -11.60
C ASP A 117 5.08 2.93 -13.02
N GLU A 118 5.84 3.62 -13.87
CA GLU A 118 6.19 3.16 -15.22
C GLU A 118 7.05 1.89 -15.22
N VAL A 119 7.96 1.74 -14.25
CA VAL A 119 8.80 0.55 -14.13
C VAL A 119 7.98 -0.60 -13.55
N ALA A 120 7.23 -0.35 -12.47
CA ALA A 120 6.33 -1.35 -11.91
C ALA A 120 5.29 -1.82 -12.95
N ALA A 121 4.78 -0.90 -13.80
CA ALA A 121 3.88 -1.21 -14.90
C ALA A 121 4.42 -2.29 -15.83
N ARG A 122 5.72 -2.28 -16.13
CA ARG A 122 6.35 -3.23 -17.05
C ARG A 122 6.50 -4.64 -16.50
N LEU A 123 6.35 -4.84 -15.18
CA LEU A 123 6.35 -6.17 -14.58
C LEU A 123 5.15 -7.01 -15.04
N ASP A 124 4.06 -6.38 -15.53
CA ASP A 124 2.89 -7.08 -16.11
C ASP A 124 3.23 -7.95 -17.32
N ARG A 125 4.42 -7.77 -17.91
CA ARG A 125 4.88 -8.65 -19.01
C ARG A 125 5.26 -10.04 -18.53
N PHE A 126 5.47 -10.20 -17.23
CA PHE A 126 5.96 -11.43 -16.62
C PHE A 126 4.94 -12.01 -15.65
N VAL A 127 4.13 -11.17 -15.00
CA VAL A 127 3.16 -11.62 -14.01
C VAL A 127 1.78 -11.02 -14.25
N ASP A 128 0.74 -11.82 -13.97
CA ASP A 128 -0.64 -11.36 -13.98
C ASP A 128 -1.11 -11.04 -12.55
N LEU A 129 -1.84 -9.94 -12.38
CA LEU A 129 -2.58 -9.65 -11.15
C LEU A 129 -3.96 -10.31 -11.18
N PRO A 130 -4.45 -10.86 -10.06
CA PRO A 130 -5.84 -11.31 -9.94
C PRO A 130 -6.84 -10.17 -10.19
N ASP A 131 -8.01 -10.50 -10.74
CA ASP A 131 -9.07 -9.52 -11.05
C ASP A 131 -9.59 -8.80 -9.79
N ASP A 132 -9.57 -9.48 -8.66
CA ASP A 132 -9.96 -8.97 -7.35
C ASP A 132 -8.79 -8.33 -6.58
N CYS A 133 -7.63 -8.08 -7.20
CA CYS A 133 -6.54 -7.35 -6.58
C CYS A 133 -6.91 -5.85 -6.39
N PRO A 134 -6.69 -5.26 -5.19
CA PRO A 134 -5.92 -5.78 -4.05
C PRO A 134 -6.74 -6.49 -2.97
N ASP A 135 -8.03 -6.73 -3.18
CA ASP A 135 -8.89 -7.40 -2.19
C ASP A 135 -8.48 -8.87 -1.95
N CYS A 136 -7.79 -9.50 -2.89
CA CYS A 136 -7.19 -10.81 -2.64
C CYS A 136 -6.00 -10.81 -1.64
N TYR A 137 -5.50 -9.63 -1.22
CA TYR A 137 -4.37 -9.52 -0.29
C TYR A 137 -4.80 -9.86 1.14
N ASP A 138 -4.09 -10.80 1.76
CA ASP A 138 -4.30 -11.19 3.15
C ASP A 138 -3.28 -10.45 4.05
N PRO A 139 -3.74 -9.51 4.91
CA PRO A 139 -2.85 -8.74 5.76
C PRO A 139 -2.23 -9.57 6.90
N GLU A 140 -2.77 -10.73 7.26
CA GLU A 140 -2.18 -11.65 8.23
C GLU A 140 -1.09 -12.51 7.59
N ALA A 141 -1.34 -13.00 6.36
CA ALA A 141 -0.34 -13.76 5.61
C ALA A 141 0.73 -12.87 4.96
N GLN A 142 0.46 -11.56 4.85
CA GLN A 142 1.30 -10.56 4.18
C GLN A 142 1.58 -10.88 2.71
N HIS A 143 0.63 -11.53 2.04
CA HIS A 143 0.71 -11.80 0.62
C HIS A 143 -0.67 -12.02 0.01
N CYS A 144 -0.72 -12.03 -1.31
CA CYS A 144 -1.94 -12.38 -2.04
C CYS A 144 -2.35 -13.84 -1.78
N THR A 145 -3.64 -14.11 -1.56
CA THR A 145 -4.18 -15.48 -1.40
C THR A 145 -4.06 -16.32 -2.69
N HIS A 146 -3.89 -15.68 -3.85
CA HIS A 146 -3.59 -16.30 -5.14
C HIS A 146 -2.09 -16.41 -5.44
N LEU A 147 -1.23 -16.08 -4.48
CA LEU A 147 0.20 -16.35 -4.56
C LEU A 147 0.47 -17.65 -3.80
N SER A 148 1.04 -18.63 -4.50
CA SER A 148 1.59 -19.84 -3.89
C SER A 148 3.11 -19.69 -3.84
N PRO A 149 3.66 -19.11 -2.77
CA PRO A 149 5.11 -18.98 -2.59
C PRO A 149 5.82 -20.33 -2.43
#